data_AF-A0A1Q5KEW9-F1
#
_entry.id   AF-A0A1Q5KEW9-F1
#
_cell.length_a   1.000
_cell.length_b   1.000
_cell.length_c   1.000
_cell.angle_alpha   90.00
_cell.angle_beta   90.00
_cell.angle_gamma   90.00
#
_symmetry.space_group_name_H-M   'P 1'
#
loop_
_entity.id
_entity.type
_entity.pdbx_description
1 polymer ?
#
loop_
_entity_poly.entity_id
_entity_poly.type
_entity_poly.pdbx_seq_one_letter_code
_entity_poly.pdbx_strand_id
1 'polypeptide(L)'
;MANHSETTGPFDDSDIPGREPSASASAHETQVTLRTPAELADALPYLLGYRPEDSMVLVALHDREGRGRFGGRARLGIPAGEEDWQAAARQLARGLVLGSERRGARPEQMVAYVCQEPAPGESGLDVKRRLEGLAHRLRTECGDLDVPVIEALCISDGRFWSYCCPTKGCCPDDGSPMGLPGTSVLAAAATYAGLQVRGTLRELRARLQPWETTAALEQEIALDAAGMSLVPRILDEASRAAVAEETLSLAERIIRRFAAAAPVSGAHPADLRDDDLVGHDEAATLILGLQDRTTRDRAAAWMEGDEAGAALRLWRTLARRCVGPYGEHAAAPLTLAGWVAWSTGDELEAREALAMALGADPDYLFARLLHQACNEGLDPEAIRRCLRGQGAEQHAARQVSGPAELSERPGPDPTEPVRPEPVRIASSAPHAVAHPAEDPGATTSARTGTRRRRRVRSADGDGPRAAGAAHGRRRPAGSGPRQSATEASRPGGRGGGATRTRAADPAGDRAGAARTRGDNDEQERDR
;
A
#
# COMPACT_ATOMS: atom_id res chain seq x y z
N MET A 1 2.48 11.28 6.86
CA MET A 1 3.03 11.63 5.52
C MET A 1 4.54 11.44 5.58
N ALA A 2 5.08 10.40 4.94
CA ALA A 2 6.51 10.07 5.02
C ALA A 2 7.26 10.54 3.77
N ASN A 3 8.55 10.81 3.93
CA ASN A 3 9.45 11.14 2.81
C ASN A 3 9.93 9.83 2.18
N HIS A 4 9.61 9.61 0.92
CA HIS A 4 10.17 8.49 0.16
C HIS A 4 11.57 8.87 -0.34
N SER A 5 12.52 7.94 -0.22
CA SER A 5 13.88 8.05 -0.75
C SER A 5 14.24 6.70 -1.34
N GLU A 6 14.31 6.58 -2.67
CA GLU A 6 14.51 5.28 -3.31
C GLU A 6 15.98 4.88 -3.33
N THR A 7 16.27 3.78 -2.65
CA THR A 7 17.59 3.15 -2.58
C THR A 7 17.83 2.27 -3.79
N THR A 8 18.79 2.67 -4.64
CA THR A 8 19.51 1.76 -5.53
C THR A 8 21.00 2.04 -5.35
N GLY A 9 21.59 1.36 -4.38
CA GLY A 9 23.03 1.37 -4.12
C GLY A 9 23.69 0.12 -4.69
N PRO A 10 24.86 0.21 -5.32
CA PRO A 10 25.71 -0.96 -5.55
C PRO A 10 26.29 -1.43 -4.21
N PHE A 11 26.52 -2.74 -4.07
CA PHE A 11 27.28 -3.30 -2.96
C PHE A 11 28.77 -2.98 -3.16
N ASP A 12 29.37 -2.23 -2.24
CA ASP A 12 30.81 -2.16 -2.05
C ASP A 12 31.17 -2.98 -0.81
N ASP A 13 32.03 -3.98 -0.99
CA ASP A 13 32.51 -4.88 0.06
C ASP A 13 33.95 -4.49 0.43
N SER A 14 34.26 -4.40 1.71
CA SER A 14 35.54 -3.88 2.21
C SER A 14 36.23 -4.84 3.18
N ASP A 15 37.54 -5.00 2.93
CA ASP A 15 38.58 -5.51 3.83
C ASP A 15 38.84 -7.04 3.93
N ILE A 16 39.55 -7.56 2.90
CA ILE A 16 40.59 -8.57 3.10
C ILE A 16 41.91 -8.06 2.49
N PRO A 17 43.01 -7.93 3.26
CA PRO A 17 44.24 -7.37 2.74
C PRO A 17 45.08 -8.40 1.96
N GLY A 18 45.53 -8.03 0.76
CA GLY A 18 46.70 -8.63 0.13
C GLY A 18 46.47 -9.58 -1.05
N ARG A 19 45.90 -9.09 -2.16
CA ARG A 19 46.23 -9.58 -3.51
C ARG A 19 45.91 -8.52 -4.57
N GLU A 20 46.86 -8.19 -5.44
CA GLU A 20 46.61 -7.31 -6.58
C GLU A 20 45.60 -7.97 -7.55
N PRO A 21 44.46 -7.32 -7.88
CA PRO A 21 43.55 -7.85 -8.88
C PRO A 21 44.06 -7.50 -10.28
N SER A 22 44.65 -8.50 -10.95
CA SER A 22 44.90 -8.46 -12.39
C SER A 22 43.61 -8.16 -13.16
N ALA A 23 43.68 -7.24 -14.12
CA ALA A 23 42.52 -6.80 -14.91
C ALA A 23 41.73 -7.97 -15.53
N SER A 24 40.52 -8.21 -15.00
CA SER A 24 39.54 -9.15 -15.57
C SER A 24 38.34 -8.37 -16.12
N ALA A 25 38.13 -8.53 -17.44
CA ALA A 25 37.05 -8.01 -18.27
C ALA A 25 35.86 -7.35 -17.54
N SER A 26 35.69 -6.04 -17.74
CA SER A 26 34.48 -5.31 -17.36
C SER A 26 33.24 -5.93 -17.98
N ALA A 27 32.28 -6.36 -17.15
CA ALA A 27 30.90 -6.49 -17.60
C ALA A 27 30.46 -5.12 -18.15
N HIS A 28 29.82 -5.10 -19.32
CA HIS A 28 29.40 -3.84 -19.94
C HIS A 28 28.26 -3.22 -19.13
N GLU A 29 28.59 -2.28 -18.23
CA GLU A 29 27.59 -1.36 -17.68
C GLU A 29 27.03 -0.51 -18.83
N THR A 30 25.80 -0.82 -19.25
CA THR A 30 25.10 -0.10 -20.32
C THR A 30 24.74 1.31 -19.85
N GLN A 31 25.67 2.26 -20.00
CA GLN A 31 25.48 3.66 -19.64
C GLN A 31 24.55 4.36 -20.64
N VAL A 32 23.27 4.47 -20.30
CA VAL A 32 22.30 5.30 -21.04
C VAL A 32 22.47 6.76 -20.63
N THR A 33 22.69 7.65 -21.60
CA THR A 33 22.77 9.10 -21.38
C THR A 33 21.48 9.74 -21.86
N LEU A 34 20.79 10.49 -20.99
CA LEU A 34 19.60 11.26 -21.36
C LEU A 34 20.00 12.72 -21.61
N ARG A 35 19.52 13.30 -22.71
CA ARG A 35 19.91 14.62 -23.23
C ARG A 35 18.74 15.54 -23.53
N THR A 36 17.52 15.02 -23.60
CA THR A 36 16.32 15.80 -23.97
C THR A 36 15.23 15.70 -22.90
N PRO A 37 14.34 16.70 -22.79
CA PRO A 37 13.17 16.62 -21.91
C PRO A 37 12.26 15.42 -22.22
N ALA A 38 12.19 14.98 -23.47
CA ALA A 38 11.46 13.78 -23.89
C ALA A 38 12.07 12.49 -23.28
N GLU A 39 13.39 12.37 -23.35
CA GLU A 39 14.13 11.27 -22.72
C GLU A 39 14.01 11.28 -21.19
N LEU A 40 13.97 12.47 -20.56
CA LEU A 40 13.72 12.59 -19.12
C LEU A 40 12.29 12.16 -18.74
N ALA A 41 11.27 12.57 -19.51
CA ALA A 41 9.88 12.16 -19.28
C ALA A 41 9.69 10.64 -19.41
N ASP A 42 10.20 10.06 -20.51
CA ASP A 42 10.12 8.62 -20.77
C ASP A 42 10.96 7.80 -19.77
N ALA A 43 12.02 8.38 -19.21
CA ALA A 43 12.86 7.69 -18.23
C ALA A 43 12.23 7.50 -16.86
N LEU A 44 11.31 8.38 -16.45
CA LEU A 44 10.77 8.43 -15.09
C LEU A 44 10.25 7.06 -14.59
N PRO A 45 9.47 6.27 -15.36
CA PRO A 45 8.97 4.99 -14.88
C PRO A 45 10.08 3.95 -14.63
N TYR A 46 11.18 4.01 -15.37
CA TYR A 46 12.34 3.12 -15.20
C TYR A 46 13.23 3.55 -14.03
N LEU A 47 13.25 4.84 -13.70
CA LEU A 47 13.95 5.37 -12.52
C LEU A 47 13.24 5.00 -11.21
N LEU A 48 11.91 4.90 -11.22
CA LEU A 48 11.08 4.54 -10.05
C LEU A 48 10.70 3.04 -9.99
N GLY A 49 10.74 2.33 -11.11
CA GLY A 49 10.25 0.94 -11.23
C GLY A 49 8.73 0.81 -11.45
N TYR A 50 8.00 1.91 -11.60
CA TYR A 50 6.54 1.96 -11.83
C TYR A 50 6.15 3.26 -12.52
N ARG A 51 4.94 3.33 -13.11
CA ARG A 51 4.41 4.58 -13.65
C ARG A 51 3.79 5.44 -12.53
N PRO A 52 4.33 6.65 -12.23
CA PRO A 52 3.75 7.53 -11.23
C PRO A 52 2.47 8.19 -11.75
N GLU A 53 1.43 8.19 -10.93
CA GLU A 53 0.18 8.95 -11.10
C GLU A 53 -0.05 9.78 -9.82
N ASP A 54 -0.75 10.91 -9.95
CA ASP A 54 -1.06 11.88 -8.86
C ASP A 54 0.11 12.17 -7.92
N SER A 55 1.30 12.36 -8.50
CA SER A 55 2.58 12.40 -7.77
C SER A 55 3.48 13.53 -8.23
N MET A 56 4.14 14.17 -7.28
CA MET A 56 5.32 14.99 -7.52
C MET A 56 6.58 14.18 -7.21
N VAL A 57 7.61 14.32 -8.04
CA VAL A 57 8.87 13.58 -7.93
C VAL A 57 10.03 14.54 -8.11
N LEU A 58 11.04 14.41 -7.25
CA LEU A 58 12.35 15.02 -7.43
C LEU A 58 13.38 13.90 -7.65
N VAL A 59 14.22 14.07 -8.66
CA VAL A 59 15.34 13.18 -8.94
C VAL A 59 16.63 13.98 -8.81
N ALA A 60 17.50 13.55 -7.90
CA ALA A 60 18.82 14.13 -7.74
C ALA A 60 19.68 13.85 -8.97
N LEU A 61 20.49 14.84 -9.34
CA LEU A 61 21.59 14.69 -10.29
C LEU A 61 22.89 14.98 -9.54
N HIS A 62 23.85 14.08 -9.70
CA HIS A 62 25.22 14.27 -9.24
C HIS A 62 26.16 14.54 -10.41
N ASP A 63 26.99 15.57 -10.34
CA ASP A 63 28.05 15.74 -11.33
C ASP A 63 29.26 14.85 -10.97
N ARG A 64 29.55 13.88 -11.81
CA ARG A 64 30.80 13.13 -11.76
C ARG A 64 31.51 13.26 -13.09
N GLU A 65 32.70 13.87 -13.06
CA GLU A 65 33.59 14.01 -14.21
C GLU A 65 32.96 14.78 -15.40
N GLY A 66 32.07 15.74 -15.10
CA GLY A 66 31.37 16.57 -16.11
C GLY A 66 30.19 15.86 -16.76
N ARG A 67 29.66 14.80 -16.13
CA ARG A 67 28.47 14.06 -16.56
C ARG A 67 27.51 13.90 -15.39
N GLY A 68 26.31 14.48 -15.53
CA GLY A 68 25.22 14.29 -14.58
C GLY A 68 24.78 12.82 -14.53
N ARG A 69 24.88 12.19 -13.35
CA ARG A 69 24.36 10.85 -13.05
C ARG A 69 23.15 10.96 -12.13
N PHE A 70 22.12 10.15 -12.38
CA PHE A 70 20.98 10.07 -11.48
C PHE A 70 21.38 9.55 -10.10
N GLY A 71 21.07 10.34 -9.08
CA GLY A 71 21.23 10.04 -7.65
C GLY A 71 19.95 9.50 -7.04
N GLY A 72 19.72 9.83 -5.76
CA GLY A 72 18.48 9.49 -5.07
C GLY A 72 17.23 10.05 -5.76
N ARG A 73 16.11 9.33 -5.65
CA ARG A 73 14.78 9.80 -6.06
C ARG A 73 13.92 10.00 -4.82
N ALA A 74 13.07 11.01 -4.82
CA ALA A 74 12.07 11.21 -3.80
C ALA A 74 10.72 11.52 -4.46
N ARG A 75 9.65 10.94 -3.93
CA ARG A 75 8.29 11.10 -4.43
C ARG A 75 7.36 11.50 -3.28
N LEU A 76 6.30 12.24 -3.60
CA LEU A 76 5.17 12.51 -2.72
C LEU A 76 3.88 12.56 -3.55
N GLY A 77 2.74 12.19 -2.99
CA GLY A 77 1.45 12.44 -3.64
C GLY A 77 1.16 13.94 -3.75
N ILE A 78 0.45 14.36 -4.78
CA ILE A 78 0.03 15.77 -4.93
C ILE A 78 -1.10 16.06 -3.91
N PRO A 79 -0.96 17.03 -2.98
CA PRO A 79 -2.04 17.40 -2.07
C PRO A 79 -3.23 18.00 -2.84
N ALA A 80 -4.45 17.69 -2.40
CA ALA A 80 -5.66 18.19 -3.02
C ALA A 80 -5.87 19.70 -2.82
N GLY A 81 -5.43 20.25 -1.67
CA GLY A 81 -5.45 21.68 -1.39
C GLY A 81 -4.17 22.37 -1.84
N GLU A 82 -4.30 23.51 -2.54
CA GLU A 82 -3.15 24.33 -2.97
C GLU A 82 -2.40 24.96 -1.79
N GLU A 83 -3.07 25.11 -0.63
CA GLU A 83 -2.51 25.58 0.62
C GLU A 83 -1.38 24.68 1.14
N ASP A 84 -1.48 23.36 0.93
CA ASP A 84 -0.51 22.37 1.38
C ASP A 84 0.68 22.22 0.41
N TRP A 85 0.57 22.71 -0.83
CA TRP A 85 1.58 22.52 -1.87
C TRP A 85 2.96 23.04 -1.47
N GLN A 86 3.04 24.14 -0.70
CA GLN A 86 4.33 24.65 -0.24
C GLN A 86 4.95 23.77 0.85
N ALA A 87 4.15 23.29 1.80
CA ALA A 87 4.63 22.37 2.82
C ALA A 87 5.12 21.05 2.20
N ALA A 88 4.34 20.51 1.24
CA ALA A 88 4.68 19.30 0.49
C ALA A 88 5.96 19.46 -0.35
N ALA A 89 6.08 20.54 -1.15
CA ALA A 89 7.27 20.80 -1.96
C ALA A 89 8.53 20.96 -1.09
N ARG A 90 8.44 21.73 0.01
CA ARG A 90 9.51 21.89 1.00
C ARG A 90 9.92 20.57 1.62
N GLN A 91 8.94 19.76 2.04
CA GLN A 91 9.15 18.46 2.66
C GLN A 91 9.88 17.52 1.70
N LEU A 92 9.48 17.49 0.43
CA LEU A 92 10.09 16.66 -0.60
C LEU A 92 11.54 17.06 -0.91
N ALA A 93 11.78 18.37 -1.14
CA ALA A 93 13.11 18.91 -1.43
C ALA A 93 14.10 18.64 -0.29
N ARG A 94 13.72 19.00 0.95
CA ARG A 94 14.55 18.76 2.15
C ARG A 94 14.76 17.27 2.40
N GLY A 95 13.73 16.45 2.20
CA GLY A 95 13.82 15.00 2.36
C GLY A 95 14.85 14.37 1.42
N LEU A 96 14.88 14.79 0.15
CA LEU A 96 15.85 14.31 -0.82
C LEU A 96 17.28 14.78 -0.52
N VAL A 97 17.47 16.07 -0.21
CA VAL A 97 18.81 16.61 0.12
C VAL A 97 19.39 15.91 1.36
N LEU A 98 18.66 15.91 2.48
CA LEU A 98 19.09 15.25 3.73
C LEU A 98 19.22 13.73 3.58
N GLY A 99 18.45 13.11 2.69
CA GLY A 99 18.60 11.70 2.34
C GLY A 99 19.91 11.43 1.60
N SER A 100 20.29 12.28 0.66
CA SER A 100 21.48 12.11 -0.17
C SER A 100 22.77 12.50 0.57
N GLU A 101 22.75 13.55 1.39
CA GLU A 101 23.86 13.89 2.29
C GLU A 101 24.21 12.73 3.24
N ARG A 102 23.19 12.05 3.81
CA ARG A 102 23.39 10.83 4.62
C ARG A 102 23.96 9.64 3.84
N ARG A 103 23.84 9.64 2.51
CA ARG A 103 24.46 8.67 1.59
C ARG A 103 25.81 9.13 1.03
N GLY A 104 26.38 10.22 1.56
CA GLY A 104 27.74 10.67 1.27
C GLY A 104 27.88 11.75 0.19
N ALA A 105 26.81 12.15 -0.49
CA ALA A 105 26.86 13.21 -1.51
C ALA A 105 25.61 14.10 -1.51
N ARG A 106 25.80 15.42 -1.38
CA ARG A 106 24.74 16.39 -1.66
C ARG A 106 24.52 16.46 -3.18
N PRO A 107 23.28 16.54 -3.68
CA PRO A 107 23.04 16.74 -5.11
C PRO A 107 23.44 18.15 -5.54
N GLU A 108 24.11 18.28 -6.67
CA GLU A 108 24.43 19.57 -7.29
C GLU A 108 23.22 20.12 -8.08
N GLN A 109 22.36 19.24 -8.61
CA GLN A 109 21.21 19.61 -9.44
C GLN A 109 20.01 18.67 -9.21
N MET A 110 18.82 19.07 -9.68
CA MET A 110 17.62 18.23 -9.66
C MET A 110 16.82 18.29 -10.97
N VAL A 111 16.07 17.22 -11.24
CA VAL A 111 14.94 17.22 -12.18
C VAL A 111 13.65 17.07 -11.37
N ALA A 112 12.65 17.91 -11.67
CA ALA A 112 11.33 17.84 -11.06
C ALA A 112 10.30 17.28 -12.04
N TYR A 113 9.36 16.49 -11.53
CA TYR A 113 8.24 15.96 -12.29
C TYR A 113 6.95 16.17 -11.50
N VAL A 114 5.88 16.54 -12.18
CA VAL A 114 4.50 16.51 -11.66
C VAL A 114 3.66 15.66 -12.61
N CYS A 115 3.10 14.58 -12.09
CA CYS A 115 2.43 13.53 -12.85
C CYS A 115 0.99 13.43 -12.37
N GLN A 116 0.02 13.67 -13.24
CA GLN A 116 -1.41 13.58 -12.93
C GLN A 116 -2.18 13.35 -14.22
N GLU A 117 -3.11 12.39 -14.22
CA GLU A 117 -4.02 12.20 -15.35
C GLU A 117 -5.18 13.20 -15.28
N PRO A 118 -5.74 13.64 -16.42
CA PRO A 118 -6.85 14.59 -16.43
C PRO A 118 -8.12 13.98 -15.83
N ALA A 119 -8.90 14.79 -15.12
CA ALA A 119 -10.25 14.41 -14.72
C ALA A 119 -11.18 14.19 -15.94
N PRO A 120 -12.32 13.48 -15.81
CA PRO A 120 -13.25 13.31 -16.91
C PRO A 120 -13.74 14.64 -17.49
N GLY A 121 -13.37 14.93 -18.74
CA GLY A 121 -13.67 16.19 -19.44
C GLY A 121 -12.59 17.28 -19.32
N GLU A 122 -11.49 17.00 -18.63
CA GLU A 122 -10.29 17.83 -18.57
C GLU A 122 -9.27 17.43 -19.67
N SER A 123 -8.41 18.36 -20.09
CA SER A 123 -7.25 18.06 -20.96
C SER A 123 -5.92 18.06 -20.19
N GLY A 124 -4.89 17.37 -20.69
CA GLY A 124 -3.55 17.43 -20.08
C GLY A 124 -2.95 18.85 -20.00
N LEU A 125 -3.39 19.77 -20.87
CA LEU A 125 -3.02 21.19 -20.79
C LEU A 125 -3.65 21.91 -19.58
N ASP A 126 -4.87 21.55 -19.20
CA ASP A 126 -5.52 22.10 -18.01
C ASP A 126 -4.83 21.58 -16.74
N VAL A 127 -4.43 20.31 -16.72
CA VAL A 127 -3.56 19.74 -15.67
C VAL A 127 -2.23 20.49 -15.59
N LYS A 128 -1.57 20.74 -16.73
CA LYS A 128 -0.34 21.56 -16.79
C LYS A 128 -0.55 22.95 -16.18
N ARG A 129 -1.67 23.61 -16.48
CA ARG A 129 -2.00 24.94 -15.94
C ARG A 129 -2.25 24.89 -14.43
N ARG A 130 -3.02 23.91 -13.93
CA ARG A 130 -3.24 23.69 -12.50
C ARG A 130 -1.92 23.49 -11.75
N LEU A 131 -1.06 22.59 -12.22
CA LEU A 131 0.17 22.20 -11.51
C LEU A 131 1.34 23.17 -11.69
N GLU A 132 1.16 24.27 -12.44
CA GLU A 132 2.20 25.29 -12.64
C GLU A 132 2.66 25.94 -11.32
N GLY A 133 1.72 26.21 -10.40
CA GLY A 133 2.04 26.72 -9.07
C GLY A 133 2.86 25.74 -8.23
N LEU A 134 2.56 24.44 -8.33
CA LEU A 134 3.31 23.38 -7.63
C LEU A 134 4.72 23.22 -8.21
N ALA A 135 4.84 23.15 -9.54
CA ALA A 135 6.12 23.04 -10.23
C ALA A 135 7.02 24.25 -9.90
N HIS A 136 6.47 25.47 -9.84
CA HIS A 136 7.20 26.65 -9.38
C HIS A 136 7.66 26.53 -7.92
N ARG A 137 6.80 26.10 -6.98
CA ARG A 137 7.18 25.89 -5.57
C ARG A 137 8.28 24.85 -5.40
N LEU A 138 8.25 23.76 -6.16
CA LEU A 138 9.33 22.75 -6.18
C LEU A 138 10.66 23.38 -6.60
N ARG A 139 10.67 24.18 -7.68
CA ARG A 139 11.87 24.88 -8.16
C ARG A 139 12.42 25.85 -7.10
N THR A 140 11.55 26.61 -6.45
CA THR A 140 11.93 27.58 -5.41
C THR A 140 12.48 26.90 -4.16
N GLU A 141 11.76 25.93 -3.57
CA GLU A 141 12.21 25.26 -2.34
C GLU A 141 13.47 24.38 -2.54
N CYS A 142 13.79 23.98 -3.77
CA CYS A 142 15.10 23.37 -4.09
C CYS A 142 16.20 24.43 -4.27
N GLY A 143 15.88 25.58 -4.88
CA GLY A 143 16.78 26.74 -5.00
C GLY A 143 17.15 27.34 -3.63
N ASP A 144 16.22 27.38 -2.69
CA ASP A 144 16.44 27.77 -1.28
C ASP A 144 17.38 26.80 -0.53
N LEU A 145 17.68 25.64 -1.12
CA LEU A 145 18.66 24.66 -0.64
C LEU A 145 19.92 24.62 -1.52
N ASP A 146 20.17 25.64 -2.33
CA ASP A 146 21.27 25.74 -3.30
C ASP A 146 21.35 24.57 -4.31
N VAL A 147 20.26 23.84 -4.55
CA VAL A 147 20.19 22.73 -5.53
C VAL A 147 19.23 23.11 -6.65
N PRO A 148 19.69 23.77 -7.72
CA PRO A 148 18.80 24.24 -8.78
C PRO A 148 18.14 23.08 -9.55
N VAL A 149 16.84 23.25 -9.81
CA VAL A 149 16.08 22.37 -10.71
C VAL A 149 16.38 22.77 -12.16
N ILE A 150 17.07 21.92 -12.90
CA ILE A 150 17.46 22.19 -14.29
C ILE A 150 16.31 22.01 -15.28
N GLU A 151 15.38 21.10 -14.97
CA GLU A 151 14.20 20.81 -15.77
C GLU A 151 13.04 20.42 -14.84
N ALA A 152 11.82 20.84 -15.19
CA ALA A 152 10.60 20.61 -14.44
C ALA A 152 9.49 20.26 -15.43
N LEU A 153 9.02 19.01 -15.38
CA LEU A 153 8.12 18.44 -16.36
C LEU A 153 6.72 18.20 -15.78
N CYS A 154 5.68 18.57 -16.53
CA CYS A 154 4.34 18.02 -16.34
C CYS A 154 4.21 16.76 -17.21
N ILE A 155 3.66 15.67 -16.67
CA ILE A 155 3.29 14.46 -17.41
C ILE A 155 1.79 14.18 -17.18
N SER A 156 1.02 14.10 -18.26
CA SER A 156 -0.44 13.95 -18.24
C SER A 156 -0.95 13.49 -19.61
N ASP A 157 -1.97 12.64 -19.69
CA ASP A 157 -2.63 12.23 -20.95
C ASP A 157 -1.63 11.65 -22.00
N GLY A 158 -0.67 10.85 -21.53
CA GLY A 158 0.39 10.29 -22.40
C GLY A 158 1.34 11.33 -23.01
N ARG A 159 1.35 12.56 -22.50
CA ARG A 159 2.10 13.72 -23.02
C ARG A 159 2.95 14.37 -21.93
N PHE A 160 3.89 15.21 -22.35
CA PHE A 160 4.71 16.01 -21.45
C PHE A 160 4.85 17.48 -21.89
N TRP A 161 5.07 18.35 -20.91
CA TRP A 161 5.37 19.78 -21.06
C TRP A 161 6.54 20.15 -20.16
N SER A 162 7.43 21.05 -20.59
CA SER A 162 8.45 21.66 -19.74
C SER A 162 7.96 23.01 -19.20
N TYR A 163 8.11 23.22 -17.89
CA TYR A 163 7.95 24.53 -17.24
C TYR A 163 9.24 25.38 -17.29
N CYS A 164 10.36 24.80 -17.75
CA CYS A 164 11.66 25.48 -17.80
C CYS A 164 12.02 26.01 -19.20
N CYS A 165 11.26 25.63 -20.23
CA CYS A 165 11.48 26.07 -21.60
C CYS A 165 11.47 27.62 -21.71
N PRO A 166 12.60 28.28 -22.05
CA PRO A 166 12.68 29.74 -22.08
C PRO A 166 12.02 30.35 -23.32
N THR A 167 11.78 29.53 -24.35
CA THR A 167 11.31 29.99 -25.67
C THR A 167 9.80 29.84 -25.77
N LYS A 168 9.08 30.96 -25.75
CA LYS A 168 7.63 31.00 -25.99
C LYS A 168 7.30 30.37 -27.35
N GLY A 169 6.36 29.41 -27.35
CA GLY A 169 5.94 28.68 -28.56
C GLY A 169 6.89 27.56 -29.02
N CYS A 170 7.95 27.24 -28.27
CA CYS A 170 8.82 26.10 -28.60
C CYS A 170 8.22 24.74 -28.19
N CYS A 171 7.41 24.71 -27.13
CA CYS A 171 6.62 23.55 -26.77
C CYS A 171 5.21 23.69 -27.38
N PRO A 172 4.63 22.64 -27.98
CA PRO A 172 3.22 22.64 -28.40
C PRO A 172 2.30 22.89 -27.20
N ASP A 173 1.23 23.68 -27.38
CA ASP A 173 0.24 23.91 -26.32
C ASP A 173 -0.43 22.58 -25.90
N ASP A 174 -0.76 21.72 -26.87
CA ASP A 174 -1.29 20.37 -26.66
C ASP A 174 -0.25 19.38 -26.07
N GLY A 175 0.97 19.81 -25.79
CA GLY A 175 2.04 18.99 -25.24
C GLY A 175 2.70 18.07 -26.26
N SER A 176 3.91 17.64 -25.92
CA SER A 176 4.66 16.66 -26.73
C SER A 176 4.21 15.25 -26.37
N PRO A 177 3.90 14.37 -27.34
CA PRO A 177 3.57 12.98 -27.05
C PRO A 177 4.78 12.26 -26.45
N MET A 178 4.55 11.41 -25.45
CA MET A 178 5.57 10.46 -25.00
C MET A 178 5.74 9.33 -26.04
N GLY A 179 6.88 8.64 -25.99
CA GLY A 179 7.10 7.44 -26.78
C GLY A 179 6.12 6.33 -26.41
N LEU A 180 6.00 5.31 -27.28
CA LEU A 180 5.27 4.09 -26.91
C LEU A 180 5.96 3.44 -25.70
N PRO A 181 5.24 3.13 -24.61
CA PRO A 181 5.85 2.51 -23.43
C PRO A 181 6.62 1.24 -23.81
N GLY A 182 7.87 1.14 -23.35
CA GLY A 182 8.74 0.00 -23.66
C GLY A 182 9.62 0.14 -24.91
N THR A 183 9.48 1.19 -25.73
CA THR A 183 10.23 1.29 -27.01
C THR A 183 11.54 2.08 -26.96
N SER A 184 11.89 2.70 -25.83
CA SER A 184 13.09 3.55 -25.73
C SER A 184 14.37 2.77 -25.43
N VAL A 185 15.51 3.44 -25.63
CA VAL A 185 16.83 2.88 -25.28
C VAL A 185 16.94 2.59 -23.78
N LEU A 186 16.33 3.44 -22.93
CA LEU A 186 16.30 3.17 -21.49
C LEU A 186 15.37 1.99 -21.18
N ALA A 187 14.22 1.87 -21.85
CA ALA A 187 13.34 0.72 -21.68
C ALA A 187 14.04 -0.62 -22.01
N ALA A 188 14.79 -0.65 -23.12
CA ALA A 188 15.59 -1.80 -23.51
C ALA A 188 16.70 -2.11 -22.49
N ALA A 189 17.43 -1.08 -22.03
CA ALA A 189 18.50 -1.24 -21.03
C ALA A 189 17.96 -1.68 -19.66
N ALA A 190 16.82 -1.13 -19.23
CA ALA A 190 16.14 -1.50 -17.99
C ALA A 190 15.65 -2.96 -18.05
N THR A 191 15.03 -3.35 -19.17
CA THR A 191 14.60 -4.75 -19.41
C THR A 191 15.80 -5.70 -19.38
N TYR A 192 16.92 -5.34 -20.02
CA TYR A 192 18.17 -6.11 -19.99
C TYR A 192 18.75 -6.23 -18.57
N ALA A 193 18.64 -5.18 -17.76
CA ALA A 193 19.00 -5.17 -16.34
C ALA A 193 17.99 -5.86 -15.41
N GLY A 194 16.93 -6.48 -15.96
CA GLY A 194 15.88 -7.16 -15.18
C GLY A 194 14.88 -6.23 -14.48
N LEU A 195 14.94 -4.91 -14.70
CA LEU A 195 13.99 -3.95 -14.15
C LEU A 195 12.63 -4.10 -14.85
N GLN A 196 11.64 -4.62 -14.13
CA GLN A 196 10.25 -4.64 -14.58
C GLN A 196 9.52 -3.39 -14.09
N VAL A 197 9.27 -2.44 -15.00
CA VAL A 197 8.34 -1.34 -14.73
C VAL A 197 6.95 -1.91 -14.53
N ARG A 198 6.43 -1.79 -13.31
CA ARG A 198 5.08 -2.22 -12.97
C ARG A 198 4.04 -1.28 -13.59
N GLY A 199 2.78 -1.69 -13.50
CA GLY A 199 1.62 -0.87 -13.85
C GLY A 199 1.56 0.44 -13.06
N THR A 200 0.41 1.11 -13.12
CA THR A 200 0.25 2.39 -12.43
C THR A 200 0.02 2.19 -10.93
N LEU A 201 0.33 3.21 -10.12
CA LEU A 201 0.03 3.14 -8.68
C LEU A 201 -1.46 3.01 -8.38
N ARG A 202 -2.34 3.55 -9.23
CA ARG A 202 -3.79 3.35 -9.11
C ARG A 202 -4.18 1.91 -9.39
N GLU A 203 -3.60 1.28 -10.41
CA GLU A 203 -3.80 -0.16 -10.67
C GLU A 203 -3.36 -1.01 -9.47
N LEU A 204 -2.22 -0.69 -8.85
CA LEU A 204 -1.72 -1.37 -7.65
C LEU A 204 -2.66 -1.18 -6.44
N ARG A 205 -3.09 0.06 -6.17
CA ARG A 205 -4.03 0.38 -5.09
C ARG A 205 -5.40 -0.25 -5.29
N ALA A 206 -5.90 -0.33 -6.52
CA ALA A 206 -7.18 -0.95 -6.84
C ALA A 206 -7.25 -2.45 -6.44
N ARG A 207 -6.09 -3.12 -6.34
CA ARG A 207 -5.99 -4.51 -5.82
C ARG A 207 -6.24 -4.62 -4.31
N LEU A 208 -6.17 -3.51 -3.58
CA LEU A 208 -6.23 -3.40 -2.13
C LEU A 208 -7.43 -2.59 -1.63
N GLN A 209 -8.12 -1.87 -2.52
CA GLN A 209 -9.26 -1.03 -2.18
C GLN A 209 -10.51 -1.87 -1.85
N PRO A 210 -11.29 -1.51 -0.81
CA PRO A 210 -12.58 -2.13 -0.54
C PRO A 210 -13.52 -2.12 -1.74
N TRP A 211 -14.36 -3.14 -1.84
CA TRP A 211 -15.37 -3.21 -2.88
C TRP A 211 -16.43 -2.09 -2.78
N GLU A 212 -16.67 -1.41 -3.89
CA GLU A 212 -17.80 -0.48 -4.10
C GLU A 212 -18.94 -1.14 -4.91
N THR A 213 -18.87 -2.45 -5.12
CA THR A 213 -19.84 -3.22 -5.93
C THR A 213 -21.04 -3.68 -5.10
N THR A 214 -22.09 -4.22 -5.74
CA THR A 214 -23.25 -4.78 -5.03
C THR A 214 -22.90 -5.94 -4.10
N ALA A 215 -21.79 -6.65 -4.34
CA ALA A 215 -21.29 -7.72 -3.47
C ALA A 215 -20.78 -7.21 -2.11
N ALA A 216 -20.52 -5.90 -1.97
CA ALA A 216 -20.20 -5.28 -0.69
C ALA A 216 -21.33 -5.44 0.33
N LEU A 217 -22.60 -5.38 -0.08
CA LEU A 217 -23.73 -5.51 0.84
C LEU A 217 -23.82 -6.91 1.47
N GLU A 218 -23.55 -7.95 0.68
CA GLU A 218 -23.51 -9.34 1.19
C GLU A 218 -22.31 -9.55 2.13
N GLN A 219 -21.18 -8.88 1.85
CA GLN A 219 -20.02 -8.89 2.74
C GLN A 219 -20.26 -8.13 4.05
N GLU A 220 -20.97 -7.00 4.02
CA GLU A 220 -21.34 -6.21 5.21
C GLU A 220 -22.27 -7.03 6.14
N ILE A 221 -23.27 -7.72 5.57
CA ILE A 221 -24.16 -8.63 6.32
C ILE A 221 -23.37 -9.76 7.00
N ALA A 222 -22.38 -10.36 6.30
CA ALA A 222 -21.53 -11.39 6.89
C ALA A 222 -20.62 -10.84 7.99
N LEU A 223 -20.09 -9.62 7.83
CA LEU A 223 -19.31 -8.92 8.86
C LEU A 223 -20.14 -8.61 10.11
N ASP A 224 -21.38 -8.17 9.96
CA ASP A 224 -22.31 -7.97 11.10
C ASP A 224 -22.60 -9.28 11.83
N ALA A 225 -22.94 -10.35 11.10
CA ALA A 225 -23.25 -11.66 11.70
C ALA A 225 -22.03 -12.30 12.41
N ALA A 226 -20.85 -12.20 11.81
CA ALA A 226 -19.60 -12.60 12.42
C ALA A 226 -19.24 -11.69 13.62
N GLY A 227 -19.53 -10.38 13.54
CA GLY A 227 -19.33 -9.42 14.62
C GLY A 227 -20.14 -9.78 15.87
N MET A 228 -21.43 -10.07 15.70
CA MET A 228 -22.33 -10.47 16.79
C MET A 228 -21.91 -11.76 17.49
N SER A 229 -21.18 -12.65 16.82
CA SER A 229 -20.80 -13.98 17.34
C SER A 229 -19.34 -14.06 17.82
N LEU A 230 -18.40 -13.39 17.14
CA LEU A 230 -16.97 -13.45 17.44
C LEU A 230 -16.51 -12.37 18.43
N VAL A 231 -17.00 -11.13 18.33
CA VAL A 231 -16.54 -10.03 19.20
C VAL A 231 -16.74 -10.37 20.70
N PRO A 232 -17.87 -10.94 21.16
CA PRO A 232 -18.01 -11.37 22.55
C PRO A 232 -16.99 -12.44 22.99
N ARG A 233 -16.59 -13.34 22.08
CA ARG A 233 -15.59 -14.40 22.33
C ARG A 233 -14.15 -13.87 22.33
N ILE A 234 -13.86 -12.86 21.50
CA ILE A 234 -12.54 -12.19 21.46
C ILE A 234 -12.30 -11.37 22.73
N LEU A 235 -13.36 -10.76 23.29
CA LEU A 235 -13.31 -9.99 24.54
C LEU A 235 -13.32 -10.84 25.80
N ASP A 236 -13.64 -12.14 25.70
CA ASP A 236 -13.61 -13.11 26.81
C ASP A 236 -12.25 -13.83 26.86
N GLU A 237 -11.51 -13.65 27.96
CA GLU A 237 -10.15 -14.18 28.09
C GLU A 237 -10.06 -15.71 27.98
N ALA A 238 -11.12 -16.43 28.37
CA ALA A 238 -11.15 -17.90 28.30
C ALA A 238 -11.32 -18.43 26.86
N SER A 239 -12.14 -17.77 26.03
CA SER A 239 -12.41 -18.20 24.65
C SER A 239 -11.57 -17.49 23.58
N ARG A 240 -10.93 -16.35 23.90
CA ARG A 240 -10.03 -15.61 23.00
C ARG A 240 -8.93 -16.47 22.39
N ALA A 241 -8.29 -17.35 23.18
CA ALA A 241 -7.27 -18.26 22.69
C ALA A 241 -7.81 -19.31 21.70
N ALA A 242 -9.05 -19.76 21.89
CA ALA A 242 -9.72 -20.67 20.95
C ALA A 242 -10.10 -19.96 19.63
N VAL A 243 -10.59 -18.72 19.71
CA VAL A 243 -10.86 -17.91 18.50
C VAL A 243 -9.57 -17.70 17.69
N ALA A 244 -8.44 -17.41 18.35
CA ALA A 244 -7.15 -17.28 17.67
C ALA A 244 -6.76 -18.55 16.89
N GLU A 245 -6.98 -19.74 17.44
CA GLU A 245 -6.74 -21.00 16.72
C GLU A 245 -7.75 -21.23 15.58
N GLU A 246 -9.03 -20.93 15.79
CA GLU A 246 -10.07 -21.03 14.76
C GLU A 246 -9.75 -20.13 13.56
N THR A 247 -9.38 -18.87 13.80
CA THR A 247 -8.97 -17.89 12.79
C THR A 247 -7.72 -18.34 12.04
N LEU A 248 -6.66 -18.76 12.73
CA LEU A 248 -5.41 -19.17 12.07
C LEU A 248 -5.59 -20.49 11.29
N SER A 249 -6.37 -21.44 11.81
CA SER A 249 -6.71 -22.67 11.10
C SER A 249 -7.54 -22.40 9.83
N LEU A 250 -8.41 -21.39 9.86
CA LEU A 250 -9.17 -20.94 8.69
C LEU A 250 -8.24 -20.28 7.65
N ALA A 251 -7.34 -19.39 8.08
CA ALA A 251 -6.36 -18.74 7.22
C ALA A 251 -5.46 -19.78 6.52
N GLU A 252 -4.91 -20.72 7.27
CA GLU A 252 -4.05 -21.80 6.75
C GLU A 252 -4.78 -22.69 5.71
N ARG A 253 -6.08 -22.99 5.92
CA ARG A 253 -6.91 -23.69 4.92
C ARG A 253 -7.08 -22.88 3.63
N ILE A 254 -7.24 -21.56 3.72
CA ILE A 254 -7.42 -20.70 2.54
C ILE A 254 -6.09 -20.45 1.83
N ILE A 255 -4.98 -20.28 2.55
CA ILE A 255 -3.62 -20.24 1.98
C ILE A 255 -3.35 -21.52 1.17
N ARG A 256 -3.68 -22.71 1.72
CA ARG A 256 -3.60 -23.97 0.95
C ARG A 256 -4.53 -24.01 -0.26
N ARG A 257 -5.77 -23.50 -0.15
CA ARG A 257 -6.73 -23.37 -1.27
C ARG A 257 -6.16 -22.48 -2.39
N PHE A 258 -5.48 -21.39 -2.03
CA PHE A 258 -4.84 -20.46 -2.96
C PHE A 258 -3.59 -21.05 -3.60
N ALA A 259 -2.73 -21.73 -2.84
CA ALA A 259 -1.54 -22.41 -3.35
C ALA A 259 -1.88 -23.53 -4.35
N ALA A 260 -3.02 -24.22 -4.15
CA ALA A 260 -3.52 -25.24 -5.08
C ALA A 260 -4.26 -24.68 -6.32
N ALA A 261 -4.56 -23.37 -6.35
CA ALA A 261 -5.27 -22.76 -7.47
C ALA A 261 -4.30 -22.42 -8.62
N ALA A 262 -4.68 -22.77 -9.85
CA ALA A 262 -3.89 -22.47 -11.04
C ALA A 262 -3.69 -20.94 -11.22
N PRO A 263 -2.49 -20.48 -11.62
CA PRO A 263 -2.23 -19.06 -11.83
C PRO A 263 -3.04 -18.51 -13.00
N VAL A 264 -3.57 -17.29 -12.83
CA VAL A 264 -4.30 -16.54 -13.86
C VAL A 264 -3.44 -15.38 -14.32
N SER A 265 -3.34 -15.16 -15.63
CA SER A 265 -2.59 -14.04 -16.21
C SER A 265 -3.34 -12.71 -16.03
N GLY A 266 -2.64 -11.69 -15.56
CA GLY A 266 -3.15 -10.35 -15.33
C GLY A 266 -3.67 -10.14 -13.90
N ALA A 267 -3.40 -8.97 -13.33
CA ALA A 267 -3.73 -8.66 -11.94
C ALA A 267 -5.23 -8.73 -11.65
N HIS A 268 -6.05 -8.01 -12.41
CA HIS A 268 -7.50 -7.94 -12.17
C HIS A 268 -8.23 -9.30 -12.31
N PRO A 269 -8.00 -10.13 -13.36
CA PRO A 269 -8.57 -11.47 -13.42
C PRO A 269 -8.10 -12.41 -12.29
N ALA A 270 -6.85 -12.28 -11.83
CA ALA A 270 -6.35 -13.05 -10.69
C ALA A 270 -7.00 -12.60 -9.37
N ASP A 271 -7.17 -11.30 -9.14
CA ASP A 271 -7.81 -10.75 -7.96
C ASP A 271 -9.31 -11.15 -7.88
N LEU A 272 -10.04 -11.11 -9.00
CA LEU A 272 -11.42 -11.63 -9.08
C LEU A 272 -11.47 -13.14 -8.76
N ARG A 273 -10.50 -13.91 -9.27
CA ARG A 273 -10.45 -15.36 -9.03
C ARG A 273 -10.16 -15.69 -7.56
N ASP A 274 -9.29 -14.92 -6.91
CA ASP A 274 -8.98 -15.06 -5.49
C ASP A 274 -10.18 -14.66 -4.62
N ASP A 275 -10.92 -13.65 -5.04
CA ASP A 275 -12.16 -13.23 -4.38
C ASP A 275 -13.27 -14.29 -4.49
N ASP A 276 -13.43 -14.95 -5.63
CA ASP A 276 -14.35 -16.11 -5.82
C ASP A 276 -13.97 -17.33 -4.96
N LEU A 277 -12.71 -17.43 -4.54
CA LEU A 277 -12.19 -18.56 -3.77
C LEU A 277 -12.41 -18.41 -2.25
N VAL A 278 -13.01 -17.31 -1.77
CA VAL A 278 -13.26 -17.06 -0.34
C VAL A 278 -14.73 -16.70 -0.11
N GLY A 279 -15.40 -17.43 0.79
CA GLY A 279 -16.78 -17.14 1.18
C GLY A 279 -16.90 -15.86 2.03
N HIS A 280 -18.05 -15.21 2.00
CA HIS A 280 -18.29 -13.97 2.77
C HIS A 280 -18.09 -14.18 4.29
N ASP A 281 -18.59 -15.30 4.82
CA ASP A 281 -18.42 -15.70 6.22
C ASP A 281 -16.96 -16.03 6.58
N GLU A 282 -16.22 -16.65 5.64
CA GLU A 282 -14.80 -16.94 5.82
C GLU A 282 -13.99 -15.64 5.91
N ALA A 283 -14.24 -14.70 4.98
CA ALA A 283 -13.61 -13.39 4.98
C ALA A 283 -13.95 -12.59 6.25
N ALA A 284 -15.22 -12.56 6.65
CA ALA A 284 -15.68 -11.86 7.85
C ALA A 284 -15.04 -12.41 9.14
N THR A 285 -14.96 -13.74 9.26
CA THR A 285 -14.30 -14.43 10.38
C THR A 285 -12.81 -14.06 10.47
N LEU A 286 -12.12 -14.00 9.33
CA LEU A 286 -10.71 -13.62 9.30
C LEU A 286 -10.48 -12.13 9.60
N ILE A 287 -11.27 -11.23 8.99
CA ILE A 287 -11.16 -9.78 9.20
C ILE A 287 -11.32 -9.43 10.69
N LEU A 288 -12.30 -10.03 11.37
CA LEU A 288 -12.53 -9.79 12.80
C LEU A 288 -11.51 -10.48 13.70
N GLY A 289 -11.12 -11.73 13.39
CA GLY A 289 -10.11 -12.46 14.15
C GLY A 289 -8.72 -11.80 14.09
N LEU A 290 -8.36 -11.18 12.97
CA LEU A 290 -7.10 -10.44 12.79
C LEU A 290 -7.03 -9.11 13.56
N GLN A 291 -8.12 -8.66 14.21
CA GLN A 291 -8.07 -7.52 15.12
C GLN A 291 -7.42 -7.89 16.47
N ASP A 292 -7.38 -9.17 16.83
CA ASP A 292 -6.53 -9.63 17.94
C ASP A 292 -5.05 -9.60 17.54
N ARG A 293 -4.27 -8.82 18.30
CA ARG A 293 -2.85 -8.58 18.03
C ARG A 293 -2.03 -9.87 18.03
N THR A 294 -2.29 -10.79 18.96
CA THR A 294 -1.56 -12.06 19.07
C THR A 294 -1.83 -12.97 17.85
N THR A 295 -3.08 -12.98 17.39
CA THR A 295 -3.53 -13.72 16.20
C THR A 295 -2.88 -13.15 14.95
N ARG A 296 -2.89 -11.82 14.78
CA ARG A 296 -2.21 -11.13 13.68
C ARG A 296 -0.70 -11.35 13.68
N ASP A 297 -0.04 -11.25 14.84
CA ASP A 297 1.42 -11.37 14.93
C ASP A 297 1.89 -12.79 14.59
N ARG A 298 1.06 -13.81 14.85
CA ARG A 298 1.24 -15.17 14.35
C ARG A 298 0.95 -15.31 12.85
N ALA A 299 -0.08 -14.62 12.33
CA ALA A 299 -0.34 -14.59 10.89
C ALA A 299 0.79 -13.90 10.08
N ALA A 300 1.54 -12.98 10.71
CA ALA A 300 2.71 -12.34 10.12
C ALA A 300 3.91 -13.29 9.90
N ALA A 301 3.86 -14.54 10.38
CA ALA A 301 4.86 -15.57 10.12
C ALA A 301 4.77 -16.18 8.70
N TRP A 302 3.66 -16.00 7.97
CA TRP A 302 3.52 -16.44 6.58
C TRP A 302 4.09 -15.40 5.59
N MET A 303 5.31 -14.91 5.85
CA MET A 303 5.98 -13.87 5.04
C MET A 303 7.11 -14.38 4.13
N GLU A 304 7.46 -15.66 4.23
CA GLU A 304 8.56 -16.27 3.49
C GLU A 304 8.22 -17.73 3.11
N GLY A 305 9.07 -18.35 2.29
CA GLY A 305 8.85 -19.71 1.78
C GLY A 305 7.71 -19.80 0.75
N ASP A 306 7.30 -21.03 0.45
CA ASP A 306 6.32 -21.35 -0.60
C ASP A 306 4.92 -20.76 -0.32
N GLU A 307 4.64 -20.46 0.95
CA GLU A 307 3.35 -19.97 1.43
C GLU A 307 3.17 -18.45 1.22
N ALA A 308 4.26 -17.68 1.14
CA ALA A 308 4.24 -16.21 1.10
C ALA A 308 3.38 -15.67 -0.06
N GLY A 309 3.49 -16.25 -1.25
CA GLY A 309 2.70 -15.83 -2.42
C GLY A 309 1.20 -16.07 -2.25
N ALA A 310 0.80 -17.14 -1.56
CA ALA A 310 -0.60 -17.45 -1.26
C ALA A 310 -1.13 -16.64 -0.07
N ALA A 311 -0.30 -16.37 0.95
CA ALA A 311 -0.62 -15.48 2.06
C ALA A 311 -0.85 -14.04 1.57
N LEU A 312 0.01 -13.50 0.71
CA LEU A 312 -0.15 -12.18 0.11
C LEU A 312 -1.47 -12.05 -0.66
N ARG A 313 -1.84 -13.07 -1.43
CA ARG A 313 -3.16 -13.14 -2.12
C ARG A 313 -4.31 -13.09 -1.11
N LEU A 314 -4.25 -13.86 -0.01
CA LEU A 314 -5.26 -13.81 1.04
C LEU A 314 -5.38 -12.40 1.66
N TRP A 315 -4.26 -11.76 1.99
CA TRP A 315 -4.27 -10.42 2.59
C TRP A 315 -4.84 -9.36 1.65
N ARG A 316 -4.57 -9.44 0.33
CA ARG A 316 -5.23 -8.59 -0.68
C ARG A 316 -6.74 -8.81 -0.72
N THR A 317 -7.21 -10.06 -0.79
CA THR A 317 -8.65 -10.38 -0.77
C THR A 317 -9.33 -9.89 0.51
N LEU A 318 -8.72 -10.08 1.69
CA LEU A 318 -9.30 -9.56 2.95
C LEU A 318 -9.36 -8.03 2.98
N ALA A 319 -8.35 -7.33 2.46
CA ALA A 319 -8.38 -5.87 2.36
C ALA A 319 -9.52 -5.36 1.46
N ARG A 320 -9.75 -5.99 0.29
CA ARG A 320 -10.89 -5.69 -0.60
C ARG A 320 -12.25 -5.99 0.04
N ARG A 321 -12.30 -6.90 1.02
CA ARG A 321 -13.52 -7.33 1.73
C ARG A 321 -13.83 -6.47 2.98
N CYS A 322 -12.97 -5.54 3.39
CA CYS A 322 -13.22 -4.59 4.48
C CYS A 322 -14.11 -3.42 4.03
N VAL A 323 -15.39 -3.71 3.76
CA VAL A 323 -16.36 -2.78 3.16
C VAL A 323 -17.14 -1.94 4.19
N GLY A 324 -17.69 -0.83 3.72
CA GLY A 324 -18.67 -0.04 4.49
C GLY A 324 -18.12 0.44 5.86
N PRO A 325 -18.87 0.25 6.97
CA PRO A 325 -18.41 0.61 8.32
C PRO A 325 -17.13 -0.09 8.77
N TYR A 326 -16.73 -1.18 8.12
CA TYR A 326 -15.57 -1.98 8.48
C TYR A 326 -14.26 -1.51 7.81
N GLY A 327 -14.25 -0.35 7.14
CA GLY A 327 -13.05 0.19 6.48
C GLY A 327 -11.80 0.28 7.39
N GLU A 328 -11.95 0.69 8.65
CA GLU A 328 -10.84 0.74 9.63
C GLU A 328 -10.20 -0.64 9.86
N HIS A 329 -10.99 -1.73 9.76
CA HIS A 329 -10.52 -3.10 9.96
C HIS A 329 -9.54 -3.54 8.86
N ALA A 330 -9.49 -2.83 7.72
CA ALA A 330 -8.53 -3.04 6.65
C ALA A 330 -7.08 -2.82 7.09
N ALA A 331 -6.82 -2.05 8.16
CA ALA A 331 -5.47 -1.79 8.64
C ALA A 331 -4.69 -3.08 8.94
N ALA A 332 -5.34 -4.11 9.49
CA ALA A 332 -4.71 -5.40 9.77
C ALA A 332 -4.29 -6.17 8.48
N PRO A 333 -5.19 -6.53 7.54
CA PRO A 333 -4.81 -7.21 6.30
C PRO A 333 -3.92 -6.36 5.39
N LEU A 334 -4.08 -5.04 5.32
CA LEU A 334 -3.19 -4.16 4.56
C LEU A 334 -1.76 -4.16 5.13
N THR A 335 -1.62 -4.18 6.47
CA THR A 335 -0.30 -4.30 7.11
C THR A 335 0.35 -5.65 6.82
N LEU A 336 -0.42 -6.75 6.85
CA LEU A 336 0.07 -8.09 6.52
C LEU A 336 0.45 -8.19 5.04
N ALA A 337 -0.37 -7.66 4.12
CA ALA A 337 -0.04 -7.59 2.69
C ALA A 337 1.29 -6.84 2.47
N GLY A 338 1.44 -5.66 3.09
CA GLY A 338 2.66 -4.88 2.98
C GLY A 338 3.90 -5.56 3.59
N TRP A 339 3.73 -6.27 4.71
CA TRP A 339 4.80 -7.05 5.35
C TRP A 339 5.29 -8.22 4.47
N VAL A 340 4.35 -8.97 3.88
CA VAL A 340 4.70 -10.08 2.98
C VAL A 340 5.30 -9.55 1.68
N ALA A 341 4.72 -8.51 1.08
CA ALA A 341 5.26 -7.86 -0.12
C ALA A 341 6.73 -7.44 0.09
N TRP A 342 7.03 -6.73 1.18
CA TRP A 342 8.39 -6.32 1.53
C TRP A 342 9.31 -7.52 1.75
N SER A 343 8.82 -8.55 2.45
CA SER A 343 9.56 -9.79 2.69
C SER A 343 9.86 -10.57 1.40
N THR A 344 9.04 -10.43 0.36
CA THR A 344 9.27 -11.00 -0.97
C THR A 344 10.06 -10.10 -1.93
N GLY A 345 10.47 -8.90 -1.49
CA GLY A 345 11.23 -7.93 -2.30
C GLY A 345 10.40 -6.95 -3.12
N ASP A 346 9.07 -6.96 -3.01
CA ASP A 346 8.20 -5.96 -3.64
C ASP A 346 8.03 -4.74 -2.73
N GLU A 347 9.08 -3.89 -2.67
CA GLU A 347 9.08 -2.66 -1.87
C GLU A 347 7.97 -1.69 -2.25
N LEU A 348 7.54 -1.70 -3.52
CA LEU A 348 6.51 -0.80 -4.02
C LEU A 348 5.15 -1.14 -3.43
N GLU A 349 4.74 -2.40 -3.57
CA GLU A 349 3.50 -2.87 -2.97
C GLU A 349 3.56 -2.80 -1.43
N ALA A 350 4.73 -3.05 -0.84
CA ALA A 350 4.94 -2.85 0.60
C ALA A 350 4.60 -1.43 1.05
N ARG A 351 5.23 -0.41 0.45
CA ARG A 351 5.05 0.99 0.83
C ARG A 351 3.61 1.45 0.62
N GLU A 352 2.99 1.08 -0.50
CA GLU A 352 1.62 1.49 -0.81
C GLU A 352 0.57 0.76 0.05
N ALA A 353 0.72 -0.55 0.31
CA ALA A 353 -0.16 -1.27 1.22
C ALA A 353 -0.06 -0.74 2.67
N LEU A 354 1.15 -0.44 3.15
CA LEU A 354 1.38 0.16 4.46
C LEU A 354 0.85 1.60 4.53
N ALA A 355 0.98 2.39 3.47
CA ALA A 355 0.39 3.72 3.40
C ALA A 355 -1.16 3.67 3.41
N MET A 356 -1.77 2.70 2.71
CA MET A 356 -3.21 2.45 2.78
C MET A 356 -3.65 1.97 4.18
N ALA A 357 -2.86 1.13 4.86
CA ALA A 357 -3.14 0.72 6.23
C ALA A 357 -3.19 1.93 7.19
N LEU A 358 -2.27 2.88 7.03
CA LEU A 358 -2.25 4.15 7.78
C LEU A 358 -3.33 5.15 7.34
N GLY A 359 -3.93 4.96 6.17
CA GLY A 359 -5.14 5.67 5.74
C GLY A 359 -6.41 5.11 6.39
N ALA A 360 -6.44 3.80 6.67
CA ALA A 360 -7.54 3.13 7.36
C ALA A 360 -7.48 3.34 8.89
N ASP A 361 -6.30 3.23 9.51
CA ASP A 361 -6.06 3.60 10.91
C ASP A 361 -4.69 4.30 11.05
N PRO A 362 -4.66 5.62 11.25
CA PRO A 362 -3.42 6.40 11.43
C PRO A 362 -2.59 6.01 12.65
N ASP A 363 -3.20 5.42 13.69
CA ASP A 363 -2.55 5.00 14.93
C ASP A 363 -2.15 3.52 14.95
N TYR A 364 -2.36 2.79 13.83
CA TYR A 364 -2.00 1.38 13.71
C TYR A 364 -0.49 1.14 13.82
N LEU A 365 -0.02 0.91 15.04
CA LEU A 365 1.40 0.89 15.41
C LEU A 365 2.25 -0.04 14.52
N PHE A 366 1.72 -1.19 14.11
CA PHE A 366 2.48 -2.14 13.30
C PHE A 366 2.71 -1.62 11.87
N ALA A 367 1.69 -1.00 11.25
CA ALA A 367 1.83 -0.30 9.98
C ALA A 367 2.83 0.85 10.11
N ARG A 368 2.75 1.65 11.19
CA ARG A 368 3.67 2.78 11.42
C ARG A 368 5.13 2.34 11.47
N LEU A 369 5.43 1.28 12.22
CA LEU A 369 6.78 0.75 12.38
C LEU A 369 7.32 0.15 11.07
N LEU A 370 6.53 -0.68 10.38
CA LEU A 370 6.94 -1.26 9.09
C LEU A 370 7.09 -0.19 8.01
N HIS A 371 6.18 0.79 7.95
CA HIS A 371 6.25 1.88 6.99
C HIS A 371 7.48 2.77 7.24
N GLN A 372 7.84 3.03 8.50
CA GLN A 372 9.07 3.74 8.82
C GLN A 372 10.30 2.92 8.39
N ALA A 373 10.38 1.64 8.79
CA ALA A 373 11.49 0.76 8.47
C ALA A 373 11.72 0.61 6.95
N CYS A 374 10.65 0.45 6.17
CA CYS A 374 10.68 0.33 4.71
C CYS A 374 11.05 1.66 4.00
N ASN A 375 10.77 2.81 4.61
CA ASN A 375 11.21 4.12 4.08
C ASN A 375 12.63 4.51 4.53
N GLU A 376 13.13 3.96 5.64
CA GLU A 376 14.51 4.11 6.10
C GLU A 376 15.50 3.16 5.41
N GLY A 377 14.99 2.19 4.64
CA GLY A 377 15.82 1.22 3.90
C GLY A 377 16.43 0.15 4.78
N LEU A 378 15.78 -0.21 5.89
CA LEU A 378 16.22 -1.31 6.75
C LEU A 378 16.08 -2.66 6.01
N ASP A 379 16.91 -3.65 6.38
CA ASP A 379 16.77 -5.02 5.88
C ASP A 379 15.58 -5.71 6.58
N PRO A 380 14.56 -6.23 5.84
CA PRO A 380 13.44 -6.96 6.44
C PRO A 380 13.90 -8.19 7.25
N GLU A 381 15.05 -8.79 6.94
CA GLU A 381 15.57 -9.97 7.65
C GLU A 381 15.85 -9.72 9.14
N ALA A 382 16.16 -8.47 9.52
CA ALA A 382 16.28 -8.09 10.94
C ALA A 382 14.95 -8.28 11.70
N ILE A 383 13.82 -8.01 11.03
CA ILE A 383 12.47 -8.17 11.58
C ILE A 383 12.00 -9.61 11.46
N ARG A 384 12.29 -10.32 10.34
CA ARG A 384 11.98 -11.75 10.19
C ARG A 384 12.58 -12.56 11.33
N ARG A 385 13.84 -12.32 11.69
CA ARG A 385 14.52 -12.99 12.82
C ARG A 385 13.79 -12.82 14.16
N CYS A 386 13.23 -11.64 14.42
CA CYS A 386 12.45 -11.37 15.64
C CYS A 386 11.14 -12.18 15.66
N LEU A 387 10.41 -12.21 14.54
CA LEU A 387 9.16 -12.96 14.42
C LEU A 387 9.38 -14.49 14.48
N ARG A 388 10.43 -15.02 13.85
CA ARG A 388 10.82 -16.43 13.96
C ARG A 388 11.13 -16.82 15.42
N GLY A 389 11.82 -15.97 16.17
CA GLY A 389 12.14 -16.21 17.58
C GLY A 389 10.89 -16.39 18.45
N GLN A 390 9.92 -15.48 18.31
CA GLN A 390 8.65 -15.56 19.04
C GLN A 390 7.84 -16.81 18.67
N GLY A 391 7.77 -17.14 17.37
CA GLY A 391 7.10 -18.36 16.90
C GLY A 391 7.73 -19.66 17.44
N ALA A 392 9.06 -19.73 17.53
CA ALA A 392 9.78 -20.88 18.06
C ALA A 392 9.54 -21.10 19.56
N GLU A 393 9.63 -20.03 20.37
CA GLU A 393 9.34 -20.09 21.81
C GLU A 393 7.90 -20.53 22.09
N GLN A 394 6.95 -20.08 21.27
CA GLN A 394 5.52 -20.39 21.41
C GLN A 394 5.17 -21.80 20.91
N HIS A 395 5.84 -22.31 19.86
CA HIS A 395 5.75 -23.71 19.47
C HIS A 395 6.36 -24.65 20.51
N ALA A 396 7.48 -24.28 21.13
CA ALA A 396 8.07 -25.05 22.24
C ALA A 396 7.12 -25.08 23.46
N ALA A 397 6.54 -23.94 23.85
CA ALA A 397 5.56 -23.88 24.93
C ALA A 397 4.32 -24.75 24.67
N ARG A 398 3.88 -24.89 23.41
CA ARG A 398 2.79 -25.79 23.01
C ARG A 398 3.16 -27.27 23.16
N GLN A 399 4.35 -27.67 22.73
CA GLN A 399 4.80 -29.06 22.87
C GLN A 399 4.95 -29.49 24.33
N VAL A 400 5.30 -28.56 25.23
CA VAL A 400 5.38 -28.81 26.68
C VAL A 400 4.00 -28.81 27.37
N SER A 401 2.97 -28.25 26.73
CA SER A 401 1.61 -28.09 27.30
C SER A 401 0.57 -29.09 26.75
N GLY A 402 1.00 -30.15 26.06
CA GLY A 402 0.11 -31.25 25.67
C GLY A 402 -0.49 -31.95 26.89
N PRO A 403 -1.71 -32.51 26.80
CA PRO A 403 -2.35 -33.15 27.94
C PRO A 403 -1.54 -34.35 28.41
N ALA A 404 -1.11 -34.32 29.67
CA ALA A 404 -0.52 -35.47 30.32
C ALA A 404 -1.56 -36.60 30.37
N GLU A 405 -1.39 -37.63 29.54
CA GLU A 405 -2.24 -38.81 29.58
C GLU A 405 -2.18 -39.45 30.96
N LEU A 406 -3.33 -39.49 31.63
CA LEU A 406 -3.52 -40.17 32.90
C LEU A 406 -3.46 -41.69 32.67
N SER A 407 -2.24 -42.22 32.63
CA SER A 407 -2.04 -43.67 32.66
C SER A 407 -2.47 -44.20 34.03
N GLU A 408 -3.58 -44.94 34.04
CA GLU A 408 -4.19 -45.48 35.25
C GLU A 408 -3.26 -46.50 35.93
N ARG A 409 -3.12 -46.36 37.26
CA ARG A 409 -2.42 -47.34 38.09
C ARG A 409 -3.31 -48.54 38.41
N PRO A 410 -2.80 -49.78 38.33
CA PRO A 410 -3.25 -50.87 39.16
C PRO A 410 -2.36 -51.04 40.40
N GLY A 411 -2.97 -51.46 41.51
CA GLY A 411 -2.34 -51.99 42.74
C GLY A 411 -3.42 -52.72 43.56
N PRO A 412 -3.16 -53.18 44.79
CA PRO A 412 -1.88 -53.27 45.54
C PRO A 412 -1.58 -54.71 46.04
N ASP A 413 -0.40 -54.95 46.64
CA ASP A 413 -0.23 -55.76 47.89
C ASP A 413 1.22 -55.66 48.44
N PRO A 414 1.57 -56.11 49.68
CA PRO A 414 2.26 -55.21 50.61
C PRO A 414 3.52 -55.76 51.31
N THR A 415 4.56 -54.94 51.44
CA THR A 415 5.58 -55.08 52.50
C THR A 415 6.18 -53.72 52.91
N GLU A 416 6.00 -53.39 54.18
CA GLU A 416 6.69 -52.32 54.92
C GLU A 416 7.99 -52.87 55.59
N PRO A 417 8.82 -52.06 56.28
CA PRO A 417 9.24 -50.68 55.97
C PRO A 417 10.76 -50.44 56.21
N VAL A 418 11.38 -49.42 55.57
CA VAL A 418 12.61 -48.78 56.10
C VAL A 418 12.57 -47.27 55.84
N ARG A 419 12.70 -46.46 56.92
CA ARG A 419 12.93 -45.00 56.87
C ARG A 419 14.45 -44.71 56.80
N PRO A 420 14.87 -43.53 56.31
CA PRO A 420 15.10 -42.42 57.24
C PRO A 420 14.57 -41.04 56.78
N GLU A 421 14.63 -40.08 57.70
CA GLU A 421 14.06 -38.72 57.65
C GLU A 421 15.05 -37.64 57.11
N PRO A 422 14.62 -36.36 56.93
CA PRO A 422 15.24 -35.44 55.96
C PRO A 422 16.31 -34.50 56.54
N VAL A 423 17.10 -33.90 55.63
CA VAL A 423 17.95 -32.74 55.93
C VAL A 423 17.29 -31.45 55.43
N ARG A 424 17.04 -30.52 56.35
CA ARG A 424 16.79 -29.09 56.06
C ARG A 424 18.10 -28.32 56.27
N ILE A 425 18.34 -27.29 55.47
CA ILE A 425 19.15 -26.06 55.72
C ILE A 425 19.06 -25.25 54.41
N ALA A 426 19.04 -23.93 54.34
CA ALA A 426 18.43 -22.82 55.08
C ALA A 426 18.81 -21.57 54.26
N SER A 427 17.99 -20.52 54.24
CA SER A 427 18.28 -19.28 53.51
C SER A 427 19.33 -18.42 54.22
N SER A 428 20.20 -17.74 53.45
CA SER A 428 20.95 -16.58 53.96
C SER A 428 21.49 -15.68 52.85
N ALA A 429 20.94 -14.47 52.73
CA ALA A 429 21.78 -13.27 52.61
C ALA A 429 22.16 -12.83 54.04
N PRO A 430 23.24 -12.06 54.28
CA PRO A 430 23.07 -10.59 54.25
C PRO A 430 24.35 -9.72 54.02
N HIS A 431 24.11 -8.41 54.05
CA HIS A 431 24.96 -7.29 54.52
C HIS A 431 25.81 -6.45 53.54
N ALA A 432 26.01 -5.21 54.00
CA ALA A 432 26.45 -4.02 53.27
C ALA A 432 27.44 -3.21 54.13
N VAL A 433 28.24 -2.35 53.48
CA VAL A 433 29.16 -1.35 54.08
C VAL A 433 29.15 -0.15 53.10
N ALA A 434 28.50 0.98 53.39
CA ALA A 434 28.87 2.15 54.23
C ALA A 434 29.69 3.24 53.48
N HIS A 435 29.33 4.51 53.71
CA HIS A 435 29.85 5.73 53.04
C HIS A 435 31.13 6.30 53.70
N PRO A 436 31.82 7.29 53.08
CA PRO A 436 31.49 8.74 53.22
C PRO A 436 31.39 9.45 51.84
N ALA A 437 30.57 10.47 51.57
CA ALA A 437 30.21 11.73 52.26
C ALA A 437 31.18 12.90 51.98
N GLU A 438 30.84 13.76 51.01
CA GLU A 438 31.16 15.20 50.97
C GLU A 438 30.22 15.96 49.99
N ASP A 439 29.75 17.13 50.42
CA ASP A 439 28.84 18.13 49.80
C ASP A 439 29.21 19.47 50.53
N PRO A 440 29.00 20.72 50.03
CA PRO A 440 27.89 21.15 49.18
C PRO A 440 28.13 22.23 48.10
N GLY A 441 27.13 22.42 47.24
CA GLY A 441 27.05 23.56 46.29
C GLY A 441 25.63 23.81 45.77
N ALA A 442 24.84 24.59 46.50
CA ALA A 442 23.40 24.76 46.24
C ALA A 442 23.05 25.66 45.04
N THR A 443 21.93 25.39 44.36
CA THR A 443 20.86 26.41 44.22
C THR A 443 19.50 25.81 43.80
N THR A 444 18.47 26.26 44.52
CA THR A 444 17.07 25.86 44.52
C THR A 444 16.21 26.36 43.35
N SER A 445 15.29 25.53 42.84
CA SER A 445 13.81 25.72 42.88
C SER A 445 13.16 24.60 42.02
N ALA A 446 12.38 23.63 42.53
CA ALA A 446 11.10 23.71 43.26
C ALA A 446 10.01 24.47 42.44
N ARG A 447 8.77 23.98 42.22
CA ARG A 447 7.93 23.04 43.00
C ARG A 447 6.89 22.28 42.14
N THR A 448 6.51 21.08 42.62
CA THR A 448 5.16 20.44 42.65
C THR A 448 4.08 20.87 41.63
N GLY A 449 3.34 20.01 40.92
CA GLY A 449 3.06 18.57 41.11
C GLY A 449 1.80 18.31 41.95
N THR A 450 0.69 17.88 41.32
CA THR A 450 -0.28 16.91 41.90
C THR A 450 -1.32 16.42 40.87
N ARG A 451 -1.66 15.13 40.95
CA ARG A 451 -2.78 14.47 40.24
C ARG A 451 -4.11 14.75 40.95
N ARG A 452 -5.25 14.73 40.24
CA ARG A 452 -6.55 14.28 40.80
C ARG A 452 -7.53 13.75 39.75
N ARG A 453 -8.45 12.88 40.18
CA ARG A 453 -9.37 12.08 39.34
C ARG A 453 -10.76 12.72 39.18
N ARG A 454 -11.32 12.57 37.98
CA ARG A 454 -12.74 12.31 37.61
C ARG A 454 -13.81 12.36 38.72
N ARG A 455 -14.85 13.20 38.52
CA ARG A 455 -16.26 12.81 38.80
C ARG A 455 -17.27 13.66 38.01
N VAL A 456 -18.43 13.04 37.74
CA VAL A 456 -19.59 13.57 37.01
C VAL A 456 -20.66 14.03 38.00
N ARG A 457 -21.41 15.11 37.69
CA ARG A 457 -22.88 15.21 37.93
C ARG A 457 -23.51 16.45 37.29
N SER A 458 -24.82 16.35 37.08
CA SER A 458 -25.69 17.28 36.34
C SER A 458 -26.60 18.12 37.26
N ALA A 459 -27.33 19.05 36.62
CA ALA A 459 -28.65 19.59 36.98
C ALA A 459 -28.76 20.87 37.86
N ASP A 460 -29.32 21.90 37.19
CA ASP A 460 -30.35 22.87 37.60
C ASP A 460 -30.13 23.97 38.68
N GLY A 461 -30.59 25.19 38.38
CA GLY A 461 -30.93 26.21 39.40
C GLY A 461 -30.79 27.71 39.06
N ASP A 462 -31.67 28.25 38.22
CA ASP A 462 -32.12 29.67 38.10
C ASP A 462 -31.15 30.87 37.79
N GLY A 463 -31.66 31.79 36.95
CA GLY A 463 -31.07 33.10 36.58
C GLY A 463 -31.74 34.30 37.29
N PRO A 464 -31.74 35.54 36.74
CA PRO A 464 -32.44 35.80 35.46
C PRO A 464 -31.98 37.00 34.57
N ARG A 465 -32.55 37.06 33.34
CA ARG A 465 -32.78 38.23 32.43
C ARG A 465 -31.55 38.88 31.73
N ALA A 466 -31.59 39.28 30.44
CA ALA A 466 -32.56 39.13 29.33
C ALA A 466 -31.78 39.29 27.97
N ALA A 467 -32.31 39.48 26.74
CA ALA A 467 -33.64 39.67 26.12
C ALA A 467 -33.58 39.30 24.60
N GLY A 468 -34.72 39.33 23.89
CA GLY A 468 -34.80 39.38 22.40
C GLY A 468 -34.86 38.01 21.69
N ALA A 469 -36.00 37.30 21.69
CA ALA A 469 -37.10 37.38 20.71
C ALA A 469 -36.77 36.77 19.32
N ALA A 470 -37.23 35.56 18.95
CA ALA A 470 -38.62 35.13 18.60
C ALA A 470 -39.04 35.52 17.17
N HIS A 471 -39.81 34.78 16.35
CA HIS A 471 -40.46 33.45 16.30
C HIS A 471 -40.83 33.22 14.79
N GLY A 472 -41.34 32.09 14.25
CA GLY A 472 -41.68 30.77 14.79
C GLY A 472 -42.55 29.96 13.79
N ARG A 473 -42.26 28.65 13.69
CA ARG A 473 -43.03 27.51 13.13
C ARG A 473 -44.49 27.71 12.68
N ARG A 474 -44.92 26.91 11.66
CA ARG A 474 -45.80 25.71 11.85
C ARG A 474 -46.06 24.90 10.56
N ARG A 475 -46.14 23.56 10.72
CA ARG A 475 -46.82 22.60 9.81
C ARG A 475 -48.34 22.66 10.03
N PRO A 476 -49.12 22.13 9.08
CA PRO A 476 -50.24 21.25 9.43
C PRO A 476 -50.18 19.88 8.72
N ALA A 477 -50.92 18.91 9.25
CA ALA A 477 -51.29 17.66 8.59
C ALA A 477 -52.75 17.34 8.97
N GLY A 478 -53.56 16.84 8.04
CA GLY A 478 -54.94 16.44 8.35
C GLY A 478 -55.88 16.24 7.15
N SER A 479 -56.26 14.98 6.93
CA SER A 479 -57.61 14.49 6.52
C SER A 479 -58.34 15.00 5.26
N GLY A 480 -58.77 14.05 4.41
CA GLY A 480 -60.11 14.13 3.75
C GLY A 480 -60.19 13.73 2.26
N PRO A 481 -61.09 12.80 1.83
CA PRO A 481 -61.09 12.26 0.45
C PRO A 481 -62.42 12.42 -0.36
N ARG A 482 -62.37 12.04 -1.66
CA ARG A 482 -63.50 11.81 -2.63
C ARG A 482 -64.17 13.10 -3.20
N GLN A 483 -64.76 13.16 -4.43
CA GLN A 483 -64.97 12.19 -5.53
C GLN A 483 -65.33 12.86 -6.89
N SER A 484 -64.78 12.34 -8.01
CA SER A 484 -65.42 12.00 -9.32
C SER A 484 -66.02 13.04 -10.32
N ALA A 485 -66.19 12.56 -11.57
CA ALA A 485 -66.73 13.15 -12.83
C ALA A 485 -65.69 13.89 -13.72
N THR A 486 -65.60 13.69 -15.05
CA THR A 486 -66.39 12.86 -15.99
C THR A 486 -65.55 12.45 -17.23
N GLU A 487 -66.12 11.59 -18.09
CA GLU A 487 -65.54 11.00 -19.33
C GLU A 487 -65.24 12.06 -20.43
N ALA A 488 -64.55 11.79 -21.55
CA ALA A 488 -64.22 10.53 -22.25
C ALA A 488 -62.84 10.68 -22.98
N SER A 489 -62.29 9.78 -23.82
CA SER A 489 -62.79 8.61 -24.57
C SER A 489 -61.71 7.52 -24.78
N ARG A 490 -62.16 6.35 -25.26
CA ARG A 490 -61.43 5.28 -25.98
C ARG A 490 -62.33 4.86 -27.18
N PRO A 491 -61.86 4.21 -28.28
CA PRO A 491 -61.28 2.85 -28.34
C PRO A 491 -59.90 2.82 -29.03
N GLY A 492 -59.06 1.78 -29.02
CA GLY A 492 -59.29 0.33 -28.85
C GLY A 492 -59.24 -0.37 -30.23
N GLY A 493 -58.49 -1.46 -30.47
CA GLY A 493 -57.51 -2.18 -29.64
C GLY A 493 -57.12 -3.53 -30.28
N ARG A 494 -56.26 -4.31 -29.58
CA ARG A 494 -55.91 -5.74 -29.82
C ARG A 494 -55.13 -6.13 -31.08
N GLY A 495 -54.17 -7.05 -30.91
CA GLY A 495 -53.72 -7.96 -31.98
C GLY A 495 -52.22 -8.28 -31.93
N GLY A 496 -51.81 -9.26 -31.13
CA GLY A 496 -50.40 -9.58 -30.90
C GLY A 496 -49.65 -10.31 -32.01
N GLY A 497 -48.42 -10.75 -31.70
CA GLY A 497 -47.72 -11.80 -32.42
C GLY A 497 -46.25 -11.53 -32.77
N ALA A 498 -45.42 -12.54 -32.53
CA ALA A 498 -44.18 -12.88 -33.23
C ALA A 498 -42.97 -11.91 -33.18
N THR A 499 -42.07 -12.21 -32.24
CA THR A 499 -40.63 -12.46 -32.46
C THR A 499 -40.05 -12.20 -33.87
N ARG A 500 -38.96 -11.43 -33.95
CA ARG A 500 -37.86 -11.67 -34.91
C ARG A 500 -36.48 -11.48 -34.30
N THR A 501 -35.84 -12.60 -34.00
CA THR A 501 -34.39 -12.78 -34.08
C THR A 501 -33.88 -12.43 -35.48
N ARG A 502 -32.64 -11.94 -35.59
CA ARG A 502 -31.84 -12.01 -36.83
C ARG A 502 -30.75 -13.05 -36.64
N ALA A 503 -30.86 -14.16 -37.36
CA ALA A 503 -29.75 -15.06 -37.64
C ALA A 503 -29.11 -14.68 -38.98
N ALA A 504 -27.84 -15.02 -39.16
CA ALA A 504 -27.14 -14.97 -40.43
C ALA A 504 -26.44 -16.32 -40.65
N ASP A 505 -26.69 -16.95 -41.81
CA ASP A 505 -25.99 -18.09 -42.45
C ASP A 505 -26.98 -18.80 -43.43
N PRO A 506 -26.56 -19.68 -44.36
CA PRO A 506 -25.51 -19.47 -45.39
C PRO A 506 -25.91 -20.08 -46.77
N ALA A 507 -24.99 -20.09 -47.74
CA ALA A 507 -25.03 -20.79 -49.06
C ALA A 507 -26.17 -20.38 -50.05
N GLY A 508 -26.08 -20.56 -51.37
CA GLY A 508 -25.02 -20.94 -52.32
C GLY A 508 -25.38 -20.29 -53.68
N ASP A 509 -24.96 -20.67 -54.89
CA ASP A 509 -24.12 -21.74 -55.43
C ASP A 509 -23.81 -21.37 -56.93
N ARG A 510 -22.85 -22.06 -57.55
CA ARG A 510 -22.63 -22.25 -59.02
C ARG A 510 -21.84 -21.24 -59.88
N ALA A 511 -20.83 -21.84 -60.49
CA ALA A 511 -20.35 -21.72 -61.88
C ALA A 511 -19.72 -20.39 -62.34
N GLY A 512 -18.60 -20.40 -63.07
CA GLY A 512 -17.77 -21.52 -63.52
C GLY A 512 -17.08 -21.22 -64.85
N ALA A 513 -15.85 -21.73 -65.04
CA ALA A 513 -15.00 -21.53 -66.23
C ALA A 513 -14.55 -20.06 -66.46
N ALA A 514 -13.36 -19.77 -67.01
CA ALA A 514 -12.17 -20.58 -67.27
C ALA A 514 -10.96 -19.63 -67.54
N ARG A 515 -9.73 -20.17 -67.46
CA ARG A 515 -8.57 -19.99 -68.38
C ARG A 515 -8.38 -18.59 -69.05
N THR A 516 -7.21 -17.96 -69.09
CA THR A 516 -5.82 -18.50 -69.14
C THR A 516 -4.77 -17.37 -69.06
N ARG A 517 -3.57 -17.70 -68.56
CA ARG A 517 -2.19 -17.33 -68.99
C ARG A 517 -1.86 -15.98 -69.67
N GLY A 518 -0.66 -15.46 -69.33
CA GLY A 518 0.06 -14.35 -69.99
C GLY A 518 0.69 -13.46 -68.91
N ASP A 519 1.78 -13.84 -68.21
CA ASP A 519 3.19 -13.92 -68.66
C ASP A 519 3.75 -12.60 -69.24
N ASN A 520 4.78 -12.08 -68.56
CA ASN A 520 5.87 -11.20 -69.05
C ASN A 520 5.48 -9.79 -69.56
N ASP A 521 6.34 -8.75 -69.53
CA ASP A 521 7.65 -8.58 -68.88
C ASP A 521 7.97 -7.08 -68.69
N GLU A 522 9.01 -6.81 -67.90
CA GLU A 522 10.02 -5.74 -68.05
C GLU A 522 9.66 -4.25 -68.34
N GLN A 523 10.09 -3.44 -67.36
CA GLN A 523 11.01 -2.28 -67.52
C GLN A 523 10.54 -0.89 -68.00
N GLU A 524 11.29 0.09 -67.47
CA GLU A 524 11.69 1.38 -68.07
C GLU A 524 10.66 2.52 -68.21
N ARG A 525 10.72 3.51 -67.30
CA ARG A 525 11.47 4.78 -67.51
C ARG A 525 11.10 5.87 -66.50
N ASP A 526 12.12 6.68 -66.20
CA ASP A 526 12.10 7.96 -65.49
C ASP A 526 10.85 8.83 -65.68
N ARG A 527 10.33 9.37 -64.58
CA ARG A 527 10.42 10.81 -64.26
C ARG A 527 9.97 11.15 -62.84
#